data_AF-A0AB34FJS0-F1
#
_entry.id   AF-A0AB34FJS0-F1
#
_cell.length_a   1.000
_cell.length_b   1.000
_cell.length_c   1.000
_cell.angle_alpha   90.00
_cell.angle_beta   90.00
_cell.angle_gamma   90.00
#
_symmetry.space_group_name_H-M   'P 1'
#
loop_
_entity.id
_entity.type
_entity.pdbx_description
1 polymer ?
#
loop_
_entity_poly.entity_id
_entity_poly.type
_entity_poly.pdbx_seq_one_letter_code
_entity_poly.pdbx_strand_id
1 'polypeptide(L)'
;MAHSDVTGGPVYRGHAYVHGKASGTLIASNQELSFWGGVHSETGEIIDQHHPLKGKHLKDKILAIPGGRGSCSGSTVLLELLLNHRGPRAIIFQRREDILTLGVVVAEEIFNKAIPVVVLDSANFNAFLKMDGRTVHVHDGCVFSAEFSHITCHHPSDHDSSQRTSRAPKVELSAVDQAFLDGQHGRAAQAAMRILMRMADLLAAHELMDITQVHVDSCIYTGPASLAFAERLRDWGGKVRVPTSLNSISVDQRRWRAQRIDASYAGAASRLSDAFTNMGAKPTFTCAPYQLSTAPKLGDQVAWAESNAVVYANSVLGARTRKYPDLLDIAIALTGRAPAGGPHTETNRLASLIVRVTDLGDASDVDDSLYPLLGYHVGALAADHIPAVVGLQALSPSKDDLKAFGAAFATVSSAPMFHIVGVTPEAADLNKIVSHAPGLRTVKVGKAELAASWNELNSTSKGQPVGLISLGNPHFSFAEVRKLAQLCRGRNKSDGVAMIVTCGRSVYHLTKQAGLVDELERFGCEFVTDTCWCMITQDTILRTTDAIMTNSGKYAHYGPGLTGRPFYFGSLAGCVDVACQGGHGGVKPQWLADRVI
;
A
#
# COMPACT_ATOMS: atom_id res chain seq x y z
N MET A 1 30.33 27.50 49.18
CA MET A 1 31.19 27.20 48.02
C MET A 1 30.27 26.83 46.87
N ALA A 2 30.49 27.47 45.72
CA ALA A 2 29.65 27.38 44.54
C ALA A 2 29.72 25.99 43.88
N HIS A 3 28.57 25.48 43.45
CA HIS A 3 28.46 24.67 42.24
C HIS A 3 27.31 25.24 41.41
N SER A 4 27.70 26.03 40.41
CA SER A 4 26.88 26.52 39.31
C SER A 4 26.72 25.43 38.23
N ASP A 5 25.57 25.48 37.57
CA ASP A 5 25.18 24.89 36.27
C ASP A 5 25.02 23.36 36.16
N VAL A 6 23.81 22.88 35.82
CA VAL A 6 23.39 22.53 34.44
C VAL A 6 21.85 22.50 34.35
N THR A 7 21.31 23.20 33.35
CA THR A 7 19.89 23.30 32.97
C THR A 7 19.36 22.01 32.33
N GLY A 8 18.39 21.33 32.97
CA GLY A 8 17.75 20.12 32.42
C GLY A 8 16.71 20.43 31.36
N GLY A 9 16.97 20.08 30.10
CA GLY A 9 15.96 20.13 29.03
C GLY A 9 14.80 19.16 29.23
N PRO A 10 13.69 19.30 28.49
CA PRO A 10 12.51 18.44 28.62
C PRO A 10 12.80 16.98 28.23
N VAL A 11 12.20 16.03 28.96
CA VAL A 11 12.22 14.58 28.67
C VAL A 11 10.81 14.15 28.26
N TYR A 12 10.69 13.55 27.08
CA TYR A 12 9.44 13.00 26.56
C TYR A 12 9.46 11.48 26.69
N ARG A 13 8.41 10.90 27.28
CA ARG A 13 8.30 9.45 27.51
C ARG A 13 7.23 8.85 26.60
N GLY A 14 7.51 7.67 26.09
CA GLY A 14 6.61 6.91 25.22
C GLY A 14 6.91 5.42 25.27
N HIS A 15 6.30 4.71 24.33
CA HIS A 15 6.46 3.26 24.19
C HIS A 15 7.48 2.96 23.09
N ALA A 16 8.52 2.17 23.40
CA ALA A 16 9.50 1.72 22.42
C ALA A 16 9.07 0.37 21.85
N TYR A 17 8.77 0.32 20.54
CA TYR A 17 8.54 -0.93 19.81
C TYR A 17 9.83 -1.54 19.28
N VAL A 18 10.87 -0.70 19.09
CA VAL A 18 12.25 -1.14 18.88
C VAL A 18 13.13 -0.38 19.87
N HIS A 19 13.84 -1.14 20.70
CA HIS A 19 14.73 -0.63 21.74
C HIS A 19 16.07 -0.17 21.18
N GLY A 20 16.77 0.68 21.92
CA GLY A 20 18.12 1.11 21.54
C GLY A 20 18.44 2.56 21.89
N LYS A 21 19.60 3.02 21.40
CA LYS A 21 20.12 4.37 21.67
C LYS A 21 20.54 5.05 20.38
N ALA A 22 20.20 6.33 20.26
CA ALA A 22 20.56 7.13 19.10
C ALA A 22 20.65 8.62 19.47
N SER A 23 21.44 9.37 18.71
CA SER A 23 21.43 10.83 18.74
C SER A 23 21.54 11.38 17.33
N GLY A 24 21.00 12.58 17.12
CA GLY A 24 21.03 13.23 15.82
C GLY A 24 20.20 14.50 15.81
N THR A 25 20.31 15.28 14.73
CA THR A 25 19.43 16.43 14.50
C THR A 25 18.01 15.94 14.24
N LEU A 26 17.03 16.51 14.94
CA LEU A 26 15.63 16.26 14.72
C LEU A 26 15.18 16.92 13.41
N ILE A 27 14.48 16.15 12.57
CA ILE A 27 13.62 16.65 11.50
C ILE A 27 12.19 16.21 11.82
N ALA A 28 11.28 17.18 11.96
CA ALA A 28 9.96 16.94 12.51
C ALA A 28 8.85 17.55 11.65
N SER A 29 7.72 16.85 11.55
CA SER A 29 6.50 17.36 10.91
C SER A 29 5.26 16.87 11.64
N ASN A 30 4.20 17.66 11.58
CA ASN A 30 2.85 17.25 11.98
C ASN A 30 2.07 16.59 10.83
N GLN A 31 2.72 16.34 9.68
CA GLN A 31 2.15 15.64 8.55
C GLN A 31 2.79 14.25 8.42
N GLU A 32 1.98 13.28 7.97
CA GLU A 32 2.42 11.92 7.67
C GLU A 32 3.25 11.89 6.38
N LEU A 33 4.24 11.00 6.34
CA LEU A 33 5.12 10.81 5.20
C LEU A 33 4.89 9.44 4.56
N SER A 34 4.74 9.42 3.23
CA SER A 34 4.81 8.16 2.48
C SER A 34 6.28 7.83 2.21
N PHE A 35 6.74 6.65 2.64
CA PHE A 35 8.08 6.19 2.25
C PHE A 35 8.08 5.65 0.82
N TRP A 36 7.00 4.98 0.41
CA TRP A 36 6.81 4.58 -0.98
C TRP A 36 6.47 5.79 -1.85
N GLY A 37 7.32 6.09 -2.84
CA GLY A 37 7.16 7.25 -3.73
C GLY A 37 7.39 8.62 -3.08
N GLY A 38 7.66 8.69 -1.77
CA GLY A 38 7.92 9.94 -1.05
C GLY A 38 9.31 10.04 -0.41
N VAL A 39 10.08 8.95 -0.38
CA VAL A 39 11.48 8.95 0.04
C VAL A 39 12.32 8.20 -0.99
N HIS A 40 13.41 8.81 -1.47
CA HIS A 40 14.33 8.17 -2.39
C HIS A 40 15.23 7.18 -1.64
N SER A 41 15.07 5.89 -1.91
CA SER A 41 15.72 4.81 -1.14
C SER A 41 17.25 4.83 -1.19
N GLU A 42 17.86 5.32 -2.28
CA GLU A 42 19.32 5.37 -2.43
C GLU A 42 19.99 6.60 -1.78
N THR A 43 19.28 7.73 -1.68
CA THR A 43 19.85 9.00 -1.18
C THR A 43 19.36 9.35 0.22
N GLY A 44 18.22 8.78 0.63
CA GLY A 44 17.50 9.14 1.85
C GLY A 44 16.83 10.51 1.77
N GLU A 45 16.70 11.11 0.60
CA GLU A 45 16.00 12.38 0.39
C GLU A 45 14.48 12.20 0.44
N ILE A 46 13.79 13.11 1.10
CA ILE A 46 12.33 13.21 1.07
C ILE A 46 11.91 13.92 -0.22
N ILE A 47 11.27 13.18 -1.13
CA ILE A 47 10.89 13.64 -2.48
C ILE A 47 9.38 13.87 -2.65
N ASP A 48 8.59 13.58 -1.62
CA ASP A 48 7.15 13.87 -1.59
C ASP A 48 6.91 15.37 -1.80
N GLN A 49 6.34 15.72 -2.95
CA GLN A 49 6.15 17.11 -3.39
C GLN A 49 5.19 17.88 -2.48
N HIS A 50 4.35 17.19 -1.73
CA HIS A 50 3.30 17.77 -0.89
C HIS A 50 3.68 17.79 0.60
N HIS A 51 4.87 17.32 0.96
CA HIS A 51 5.29 17.20 2.36
C HIS A 51 6.23 18.35 2.80
N PRO A 52 6.06 18.94 4.00
CA PRO A 52 6.89 20.04 4.51
C PRO A 52 8.38 19.73 4.60
N LEU A 53 8.73 18.45 4.74
CA LEU A 53 10.13 17.99 4.82
C LEU A 53 10.77 17.72 3.45
N LYS A 54 10.11 18.05 2.33
CA LYS A 54 10.68 17.90 0.99
C LYS A 54 12.10 18.47 0.90
N GLY A 55 13.02 17.72 0.29
CA GLY A 55 14.43 18.07 0.11
C GLY A 55 15.32 17.87 1.35
N LYS A 56 14.76 17.43 2.49
CA LYS A 56 15.56 17.01 3.65
C LYS A 56 16.04 15.57 3.46
N HIS A 57 17.22 15.27 4.01
CA HIS A 57 17.78 13.90 4.03
C HIS A 57 17.59 13.25 5.40
N LEU A 58 17.20 11.97 5.40
CA LEU A 58 17.01 11.16 6.61
C LEU A 58 18.34 10.73 7.26
N LYS A 59 19.41 10.62 6.47
CA LYS A 59 20.71 10.12 6.93
C LYS A 59 21.20 10.88 8.17
N ASP A 60 21.55 10.13 9.22
CA ASP A 60 22.07 10.67 10.48
C ASP A 60 21.11 11.61 11.24
N LYS A 61 19.81 11.60 10.89
CA LYS A 61 18.77 12.40 11.55
C LYS A 61 17.87 11.55 12.43
N ILE A 62 17.15 12.21 13.34
CA ILE A 62 16.01 11.62 14.05
C ILE A 62 14.76 12.14 13.38
N LEU A 63 13.89 11.24 12.91
CA LEU A 63 12.66 11.60 12.21
C LEU A 63 11.48 11.60 13.19
N ALA A 64 10.70 12.67 13.25
CA ALA A 64 9.43 12.70 13.98
C ALA A 64 8.26 13.06 13.05
N ILE A 65 7.33 12.13 12.87
CA ILE A 65 6.13 12.29 12.04
C ILE A 65 4.94 11.60 12.72
N PRO A 66 3.68 11.98 12.49
CA PRO A 66 2.56 11.36 13.21
C PRO A 66 2.46 9.85 12.95
N GLY A 67 2.77 9.42 11.73
CA GLY A 67 2.82 8.04 11.25
C GLY A 67 3.20 8.01 9.76
N GLY A 68 3.28 6.82 9.18
CA GLY A 68 3.37 6.63 7.74
C GLY A 68 2.00 6.76 7.05
N ARG A 69 2.01 7.05 5.74
CA ARG A 69 0.82 6.97 4.86
C ARG A 69 1.13 6.22 3.57
N GLY A 70 0.10 5.70 2.90
CA GLY A 70 0.24 5.08 1.56
C GLY A 70 0.32 3.54 1.53
N SER A 71 1.20 3.02 0.66
CA SER A 71 1.32 1.59 0.35
C SER A 71 1.97 0.77 1.48
N CYS A 72 1.69 -0.53 1.51
CA CYS A 72 2.29 -1.52 2.41
C CYS A 72 3.82 -1.64 2.25
N SER A 73 4.34 -1.19 1.10
CA SER A 73 5.76 -1.22 0.71
C SER A 73 6.67 -0.19 1.41
N GLY A 74 6.15 0.61 2.35
CA GLY A 74 7.01 1.51 3.14
C GLY A 74 8.08 0.76 3.96
N SER A 75 7.79 -0.47 4.39
CA SER A 75 8.70 -1.33 5.17
C SER A 75 9.96 -1.70 4.38
N THR A 76 9.83 -2.00 3.09
CA THR A 76 10.95 -2.37 2.21
C THR A 76 11.85 -1.17 1.92
N VAL A 77 11.28 0.01 1.74
CA VAL A 77 12.03 1.27 1.58
C VAL A 77 12.83 1.59 2.84
N LEU A 78 12.24 1.44 4.02
CA LEU A 78 12.97 1.67 5.27
C LEU A 78 14.06 0.62 5.50
N LEU A 79 13.80 -0.66 5.20
CA LEU A 79 14.82 -1.70 5.24
C LEU A 79 16.00 -1.35 4.32
N GLU A 80 15.73 -0.91 3.10
CA GLU A 80 16.75 -0.45 2.13
C GLU A 80 17.61 0.67 2.71
N LEU A 81 16.97 1.72 3.23
CA LEU A 81 17.64 2.86 3.87
C LEU A 81 18.54 2.45 5.04
N LEU A 82 18.13 1.47 5.85
CA LEU A 82 18.93 0.96 6.96
C LEU A 82 20.11 0.11 6.50
N LEU A 83 19.90 -0.75 5.50
CA LEU A 83 20.97 -1.61 5.00
C LEU A 83 22.03 -0.82 4.22
N ASN A 84 21.64 0.26 3.53
CA ASN A 84 22.55 1.11 2.75
C ASN A 84 23.10 2.34 3.52
N HIS A 85 22.81 2.48 4.82
CA HIS A 85 23.28 3.56 5.68
C HIS A 85 22.82 4.97 5.27
N ARG A 86 21.61 5.07 4.72
CA ARG A 86 20.95 6.34 4.34
C ARG A 86 19.71 6.65 5.19
N GLY A 87 19.30 5.74 6.05
CA GLY A 87 18.15 5.89 6.94
C GLY A 87 18.39 6.79 8.15
N PRO A 88 17.32 7.07 8.90
CA PRO A 88 17.39 7.81 10.15
C PRO A 88 18.09 6.98 11.24
N ARG A 89 18.55 7.67 12.29
CA ARG A 89 19.13 7.06 13.50
C ARG A 89 18.08 6.62 14.51
N ALA A 90 16.89 7.23 14.48
CA ALA A 90 15.70 6.82 15.23
C ALA A 90 14.45 7.40 14.56
N ILE A 91 13.30 6.77 14.83
CA ILE A 91 11.99 7.25 14.34
C ILE A 91 11.04 7.41 15.52
N ILE A 92 10.39 8.57 15.59
CA ILE A 92 9.41 8.94 16.61
C ILE A 92 8.05 9.12 15.94
N PHE A 93 7.05 8.39 16.42
CA PHE A 93 5.67 8.52 15.94
C PHE A 93 4.74 9.09 17.00
N GLN A 94 3.62 9.67 16.55
CA GLN A 94 2.52 10.10 17.42
C GLN A 94 1.54 8.95 17.72
N ARG A 95 1.40 8.03 16.77
CA ARG A 95 0.52 6.87 16.91
C ARG A 95 1.25 5.60 16.50
N ARG A 96 0.62 4.48 16.85
CA ARG A 96 1.09 3.16 16.42
C ARG A 96 1.23 3.12 14.90
N GLU A 97 2.38 2.65 14.45
CA GLU A 97 2.75 2.57 13.04
C GLU A 97 3.35 1.19 12.82
N ASP A 98 2.76 0.39 11.94
CA ASP A 98 3.10 -1.02 11.72
C ASP A 98 3.97 -1.24 10.48
N ILE A 99 3.86 -0.39 9.46
CA ILE A 99 4.56 -0.55 8.18
C ILE A 99 6.05 -0.21 8.32
N LEU A 100 6.37 1.01 8.73
CA LEU A 100 7.76 1.43 8.91
C LEU A 100 8.40 0.69 10.09
N THR A 101 7.68 0.50 11.19
CA THR A 101 8.23 -0.26 12.33
C THR A 101 8.64 -1.68 11.92
N LEU A 102 7.89 -2.36 11.04
CA LEU A 102 8.28 -3.66 10.51
C LEU A 102 9.62 -3.62 9.77
N GLY A 103 9.87 -2.58 8.97
CA GLY A 103 11.16 -2.44 8.26
C GLY A 103 12.35 -2.48 9.21
N VAL A 104 12.22 -1.84 10.38
CA VAL A 104 13.22 -1.88 11.46
C VAL A 104 13.27 -3.24 12.15
N VAL A 105 12.11 -3.85 12.44
CA VAL A 105 12.01 -5.20 13.06
C VAL A 105 12.73 -6.25 12.21
N VAL A 106 12.53 -6.21 10.89
CA VAL A 106 13.18 -7.12 9.94
C VAL A 106 14.68 -6.84 9.84
N ALA A 107 15.08 -5.57 9.81
CA ALA A 107 16.50 -5.19 9.82
C ALA A 107 17.23 -5.75 11.04
N GLU A 108 16.58 -5.72 12.21
CA GLU A 108 17.12 -6.24 13.46
C GLU A 108 17.19 -7.77 13.43
N GLU A 109 16.08 -8.46 13.19
CA GLU A 109 16.00 -9.92 13.28
C GLU A 109 16.86 -10.63 12.22
N ILE A 110 16.91 -10.10 10.99
CA ILE A 110 17.55 -10.78 9.86
C ILE A 110 18.98 -10.29 9.61
N PHE A 111 19.24 -9.01 9.85
CA PHE A 111 20.49 -8.35 9.48
C PHE A 111 21.25 -7.76 10.67
N ASN A 112 20.73 -7.89 11.89
CA ASN A 112 21.35 -7.34 13.11
C ASN A 112 21.63 -5.82 12.99
N LYS A 113 20.72 -5.10 12.33
CA LYS A 113 20.72 -3.64 12.22
C LYS A 113 19.44 -3.09 12.82
N ALA A 114 19.53 -2.29 13.87
CA ALA A 114 18.37 -1.72 14.54
C ALA A 114 18.53 -0.21 14.76
N ILE A 115 17.40 0.49 14.77
CA ILE A 115 17.28 1.87 15.24
C ILE A 115 16.11 1.95 16.22
N PRO A 116 16.13 2.86 17.21
CA PRO A 116 15.00 3.02 18.12
C PRO A 116 13.74 3.48 17.38
N VAL A 117 12.60 2.88 17.72
CA VAL A 117 11.27 3.30 17.26
C VAL A 117 10.38 3.55 18.46
N VAL A 118 9.94 4.79 18.63
CA VAL A 118 9.21 5.24 19.82
C VAL A 118 7.89 5.88 19.43
N VAL A 119 6.81 5.51 20.11
CA VAL A 119 5.52 6.20 20.01
C VAL A 119 5.32 7.07 21.23
N LEU A 120 5.21 8.38 21.01
CA LEU A 120 4.82 9.37 22.02
C LEU A 120 3.30 9.58 21.96
N ASP A 121 2.66 9.85 23.09
CA ASP A 121 1.27 10.32 23.08
C ASP A 121 1.15 11.69 22.37
N SER A 122 -0.09 12.06 22.00
CA SER A 122 -0.35 13.30 21.27
C SER A 122 0.18 14.57 21.96
N ALA A 123 0.15 14.64 23.29
CA ALA A 123 0.62 15.83 24.01
C ALA A 123 2.14 15.93 23.95
N ASN A 124 2.83 14.82 24.26
CA ASN A 124 4.28 14.72 24.20
C ASN A 124 4.81 14.89 22.77
N PHE A 125 4.16 14.28 21.77
CA PHE A 125 4.53 14.43 20.37
C PHE A 125 4.42 15.88 19.90
N ASN A 126 3.28 16.54 20.14
CA ASN A 126 3.07 17.94 19.75
C ASN A 126 4.06 18.90 20.44
N ALA A 127 4.43 18.61 21.69
CA ALA A 127 5.47 19.36 22.38
C ALA A 127 6.86 19.07 21.78
N PHE A 128 7.15 17.83 21.41
CA PHE A 128 8.42 17.40 20.82
C PHE A 128 8.66 17.99 19.43
N LEU A 129 7.61 18.22 18.62
CA LEU A 129 7.72 18.89 17.32
C LEU A 129 8.40 20.27 17.40
N LYS A 130 8.28 20.97 18.54
CA LYS A 130 8.91 22.29 18.77
C LYS A 130 10.44 22.22 18.86
N MET A 131 11.00 21.02 18.91
CA MET A 131 12.44 20.77 18.97
C MET A 131 13.05 20.60 17.57
N ASP A 132 12.28 20.79 16.49
CA ASP A 132 12.77 20.65 15.12
C ASP A 132 14.08 21.41 14.88
N GLY A 133 15.02 20.76 14.19
CA GLY A 133 16.36 21.30 13.93
C GLY A 133 17.35 21.21 15.10
N ARG A 134 16.94 20.78 16.30
CA ARG A 134 17.85 20.59 17.45
C ARG A 134 18.44 19.19 17.50
N THR A 135 19.59 19.03 18.16
CA THR A 135 20.11 17.70 18.51
C THR A 135 19.26 17.10 19.62
N VAL A 136 18.82 15.86 19.42
CA VAL A 136 18.07 15.09 20.41
C VAL A 136 18.68 13.70 20.56
N HIS A 137 18.37 13.06 21.69
CA HIS A 137 18.84 11.74 22.08
C HIS A 137 17.63 10.86 22.36
N VAL A 138 17.70 9.61 21.90
CA VAL A 138 16.70 8.58 22.12
C VAL A 138 17.37 7.46 22.90
N HIS A 139 16.71 7.00 23.95
CA HIS A 139 17.10 5.83 24.73
C HIS A 139 15.82 5.08 25.09
N ASP A 140 15.60 3.96 24.42
CA ASP A 140 14.36 3.18 24.53
C ASP A 140 13.13 4.08 24.43
N GLY A 141 12.23 4.04 25.41
CA GLY A 141 11.01 4.85 25.42
C GLY A 141 11.21 6.32 25.78
N CYS A 142 12.44 6.85 25.88
CA CYS A 142 12.71 8.22 26.30
C CYS A 142 13.40 9.03 25.19
N VAL A 143 12.94 10.28 25.00
CA VAL A 143 13.54 11.25 24.07
C VAL A 143 13.85 12.56 24.80
N PHE A 144 15.05 13.11 24.63
CA PHE A 144 15.53 14.28 25.39
C PHE A 144 16.58 15.09 24.61
N SER A 145 16.80 16.36 24.98
CA SER A 145 17.60 17.32 24.18
C SER A 145 18.98 17.68 24.74
N ALA A 146 19.47 16.96 25.74
CA ALA A 146 20.76 17.24 26.37
C ALA A 146 21.54 15.94 26.55
N GLU A 147 22.87 16.00 26.36
CA GLU A 147 23.77 14.88 26.64
C GLU A 147 23.84 14.66 28.16
N PHE A 148 22.92 13.85 28.69
CA PHE A 148 22.94 13.46 30.10
C PHE A 148 23.61 12.10 30.26
N SER A 149 24.72 12.07 31.00
CA SER A 149 25.46 10.85 31.36
C SER A 149 24.75 9.96 32.40
N HIS A 150 23.57 10.35 32.92
CA HIS A 150 22.89 9.66 34.02
C HIS A 150 21.36 9.61 33.92
N ILE A 151 20.79 9.38 32.74
CA ILE A 151 19.40 8.90 32.68
C ILE A 151 19.44 7.37 32.83
N THR A 152 19.20 6.88 34.04
CA THR A 152 18.59 5.56 34.20
C THR A 152 17.18 5.67 33.65
N CYS A 153 16.99 5.20 32.42
CA CYS A 153 15.66 4.80 31.95
C CYS A 153 15.26 3.60 32.81
N HIS A 154 14.80 3.85 34.05
CA HIS A 154 14.28 2.79 34.89
C HIS A 154 13.14 2.12 34.12
N HIS A 155 13.33 0.83 33.83
CA HIS A 155 12.21 -0.03 33.49
C HIS A 155 11.19 0.10 34.64
N PRO A 156 9.88 0.14 34.36
CA PRO A 156 8.85 0.05 35.41
C PRO A 156 8.84 -1.30 36.16
N SER A 157 9.98 -2.00 36.30
CA SER A 157 10.08 -3.31 36.94
C SER A 157 10.90 -3.35 38.23
N ASP A 158 11.66 -2.30 38.58
CA ASP A 158 12.72 -2.48 39.59
C ASP A 158 12.40 -1.97 41.00
N HIS A 159 11.25 -1.31 41.22
CA HIS A 159 10.75 -1.07 42.57
C HIS A 159 9.22 -1.01 42.58
N ASP A 160 8.61 -2.17 42.86
CA ASP A 160 7.30 -2.37 43.52
C ASP A 160 6.62 -3.63 42.96
N SER A 161 6.84 -4.76 43.62
CA SER A 161 6.22 -6.05 43.28
C SER A 161 4.74 -6.13 43.65
N SER A 162 4.08 -5.02 44.03
CA SER A 162 2.69 -5.04 44.51
C SER A 162 1.69 -4.23 43.68
N GLN A 163 2.09 -3.52 42.61
CA GLN A 163 1.15 -2.78 41.74
C GLN A 163 1.49 -2.91 40.25
N ARG A 164 1.32 -4.10 39.68
CA ARG A 164 1.19 -4.29 38.22
C ARG A 164 -0.22 -3.93 37.78
N THR A 165 -0.44 -2.67 37.41
CA THR A 165 -1.63 -2.27 36.64
C THR A 165 -1.24 -2.08 35.17
N SER A 166 -1.73 -3.02 34.34
CA SER A 166 -1.78 -3.01 32.87
C SER A 166 -0.48 -3.23 32.06
N ARG A 167 0.19 -4.36 32.26
CA ARG A 167 0.95 -4.98 31.15
C ARG A 167 -0.07 -5.65 30.24
N ALA A 168 -0.15 -5.23 28.98
CA ALA A 168 -1.03 -5.87 27.98
C ALA A 168 -0.82 -7.41 27.99
N PRO A 169 -1.86 -8.21 27.72
CA PRO A 169 -1.74 -9.67 27.72
C PRO A 169 -0.62 -10.12 26.78
N LYS A 170 0.27 -10.98 27.28
CA LYS A 170 1.27 -11.68 26.46
C LYS A 170 0.50 -12.53 25.44
N VAL A 171 0.82 -12.40 24.15
CA VAL A 171 0.22 -13.20 23.07
C VAL A 171 0.19 -14.68 23.48
N GLU A 172 -0.99 -15.28 23.48
CA GLU A 172 -1.21 -16.68 23.77
C GLU A 172 -0.66 -17.53 22.61
N LEU A 173 0.22 -18.47 22.95
CA LEU A 173 0.90 -19.33 21.99
C LEU A 173 0.30 -20.72 21.99
N SER A 174 -0.02 -21.24 20.80
CA SER A 174 -0.26 -22.67 20.64
C SER A 174 1.05 -23.47 20.71
N ALA A 175 0.94 -24.80 20.83
CA ALA A 175 2.12 -25.68 20.76
C ALA A 175 2.87 -25.53 19.41
N VAL A 176 2.15 -25.28 18.31
CA VAL A 176 2.75 -25.05 16.99
C VAL A 176 3.51 -23.73 16.96
N ASP A 177 2.94 -22.67 17.55
CA ASP A 177 3.57 -21.36 17.65
C ASP A 177 4.89 -21.44 18.44
N GLN A 178 4.88 -22.19 19.56
CA GLN A 178 6.10 -22.42 20.35
C GLN A 178 7.13 -23.27 19.57
N ALA A 179 6.71 -24.30 18.85
CA ALA A 179 7.62 -25.13 18.04
C ALA A 179 8.37 -24.33 16.96
N PHE A 180 7.74 -23.30 16.38
CA PHE A 180 8.42 -22.35 15.50
C PHE A 180 9.49 -21.55 16.21
N LEU A 181 9.17 -20.98 17.38
CA LEU A 181 10.11 -20.19 18.18
C LEU A 181 11.29 -21.04 18.66
N ASP A 182 11.06 -22.31 18.95
CA ASP A 182 12.09 -23.29 19.34
C ASP A 182 12.97 -23.74 18.16
N GLY A 183 12.62 -23.38 16.93
CA GLY A 183 13.39 -23.68 15.72
C GLY A 183 13.12 -25.06 15.11
N GLN A 184 12.07 -25.77 15.55
CA GLN A 184 11.73 -27.12 15.07
C GLN A 184 11.32 -27.14 13.59
N HIS A 185 10.96 -25.98 13.03
CA HIS A 185 10.59 -25.80 11.62
C HIS A 185 11.66 -25.09 10.79
N GLY A 186 12.90 -25.06 11.27
CA GLY A 186 14.04 -24.46 10.58
C GLY A 186 14.19 -22.95 10.82
N ARG A 187 15.36 -22.44 10.49
CA ARG A 187 15.80 -21.08 10.84
C ARG A 187 14.94 -19.99 10.19
N ALA A 188 14.55 -20.16 8.93
CA ALA A 188 13.70 -19.20 8.23
C ALA A 188 12.33 -19.03 8.91
N ALA A 189 11.68 -20.14 9.26
CA ALA A 189 10.39 -20.12 9.93
C ALA A 189 10.49 -19.61 11.38
N GLN A 190 11.58 -19.90 12.08
CA GLN A 190 11.86 -19.35 13.40
C GLN A 190 12.00 -17.82 13.37
N ALA A 191 12.78 -17.28 12.44
CA ALA A 191 12.94 -15.85 12.27
C ALA A 191 11.62 -15.17 11.88
N ALA A 192 10.87 -15.77 10.95
CA ALA A 192 9.53 -15.32 10.57
C ALA A 192 8.58 -15.27 11.79
N MET A 193 8.62 -16.30 12.64
CA MET A 193 7.79 -16.35 13.84
C MET A 193 8.17 -15.26 14.86
N ARG A 194 9.47 -14.99 15.06
CA ARG A 194 9.91 -13.90 15.95
C ARG A 194 9.46 -12.52 15.45
N ILE A 195 9.52 -12.29 14.13
CA ILE A 195 8.95 -11.10 13.50
C ILE A 195 7.45 -11.03 13.77
N LEU A 196 6.71 -12.13 13.56
CA LEU A 196 5.27 -12.19 13.81
C LEU A 196 4.92 -11.88 15.27
N MET A 197 5.70 -12.38 16.23
CA MET A 197 5.47 -12.12 17.66
C MET A 197 5.63 -10.64 18.01
N ARG A 198 6.66 -9.98 17.45
CA ARG A 198 6.86 -8.54 17.63
C ARG A 198 5.73 -7.73 16.98
N MET A 199 5.29 -8.15 15.81
CA MET A 199 4.15 -7.51 15.13
C MET A 199 2.83 -7.78 15.86
N ALA A 200 2.64 -8.95 16.47
CA ALA A 200 1.45 -9.26 17.26
C ALA A 200 1.35 -8.35 18.49
N ASP A 201 2.46 -8.14 19.20
CA ASP A 201 2.54 -7.18 20.32
C ASP A 201 2.27 -5.75 19.83
N LEU A 202 2.93 -5.33 18.74
CA LEU A 202 2.69 -4.03 18.12
C LEU A 202 1.22 -3.84 17.75
N LEU A 203 0.58 -4.85 17.19
CA LEU A 203 -0.82 -4.80 16.77
C LEU A 203 -1.81 -5.01 17.94
N ALA A 204 -1.32 -5.18 19.17
CA ALA A 204 -2.09 -5.57 20.35
C ALA A 204 -2.98 -6.80 20.13
N ALA A 205 -2.49 -7.76 19.36
CA ALA A 205 -3.13 -9.07 19.22
C ALA A 205 -2.90 -9.90 20.48
N HIS A 206 -3.92 -10.60 20.96
CA HIS A 206 -3.79 -11.50 22.11
C HIS A 206 -3.52 -12.95 21.73
N GLU A 207 -3.69 -13.29 20.45
CA GLU A 207 -3.47 -14.63 19.91
C GLU A 207 -3.03 -14.55 18.44
N LEU A 208 -2.54 -15.68 17.93
CA LEU A 208 -2.33 -15.89 16.51
C LEU A 208 -3.40 -16.82 15.96
N MET A 209 -3.78 -16.61 14.70
CA MET A 209 -4.77 -17.45 14.00
C MET A 209 -4.16 -18.11 12.77
N ASP A 210 -4.81 -19.18 12.31
CA ASP A 210 -4.47 -19.83 11.06
C ASP A 210 -4.94 -19.02 9.85
N ILE A 211 -4.11 -19.01 8.82
CA ILE A 211 -4.39 -18.40 7.53
C ILE A 211 -4.51 -19.50 6.48
N THR A 212 -5.50 -19.40 5.60
CA THR A 212 -5.75 -20.41 4.56
C THR A 212 -4.99 -20.13 3.26
N GLN A 213 -4.59 -18.88 3.02
CA GLN A 213 -3.91 -18.45 1.80
C GLN A 213 -3.11 -17.16 2.02
N VAL A 214 -1.98 -17.02 1.33
CA VAL A 214 -1.19 -15.79 1.28
C VAL A 214 -1.05 -15.27 -0.15
N HIS A 215 -1.09 -13.94 -0.29
CA HIS A 215 -0.64 -13.23 -1.49
C HIS A 215 0.47 -12.26 -1.12
N VAL A 216 1.70 -12.59 -1.52
CA VAL A 216 2.93 -11.87 -1.17
C VAL A 216 3.11 -10.69 -2.10
N ASP A 217 3.20 -9.49 -1.51
CA ASP A 217 3.50 -8.21 -2.16
C ASP A 217 5.02 -7.93 -2.17
N SER A 218 5.76 -8.44 -1.18
CA SER A 218 7.22 -8.24 -1.04
C SER A 218 8.10 -8.81 -2.17
N CYS A 219 7.51 -9.30 -3.27
CA CYS A 219 8.18 -9.67 -4.51
C CYS A 219 8.48 -8.49 -5.45
N ILE A 220 8.14 -7.25 -5.07
CA ILE A 220 8.57 -6.03 -5.75
C ILE A 220 10.04 -5.74 -5.42
N TYR A 221 10.85 -5.53 -6.45
CA TYR A 221 12.25 -5.15 -6.27
C TYR A 221 12.37 -3.64 -5.99
N THR A 222 12.67 -3.31 -4.74
CA THR A 222 12.82 -1.93 -4.25
C THR A 222 14.28 -1.54 -3.96
N GLY A 223 15.20 -2.47 -4.24
CA GLY A 223 16.64 -2.31 -4.00
C GLY A 223 17.30 -3.58 -3.44
N PRO A 224 18.64 -3.57 -3.29
CA PRO A 224 19.41 -4.72 -2.81
C PRO A 224 18.94 -5.34 -1.49
N ALA A 225 18.35 -4.57 -0.57
CA ALA A 225 17.91 -5.07 0.72
C ALA A 225 16.68 -5.98 0.62
N SER A 226 15.73 -5.65 -0.26
CA SER A 226 14.56 -6.52 -0.54
C SER A 226 15.00 -7.88 -1.08
N LEU A 227 15.96 -7.88 -2.00
CA LEU A 227 16.58 -9.09 -2.53
C LEU A 227 17.34 -9.87 -1.45
N ALA A 228 18.20 -9.20 -0.68
CA ALA A 228 18.97 -9.83 0.39
C ALA A 228 18.08 -10.49 1.44
N PHE A 229 16.92 -9.91 1.74
CA PHE A 229 15.95 -10.48 2.69
C PHE A 229 15.36 -11.78 2.15
N ALA A 230 14.84 -11.76 0.91
CA ALA A 230 14.25 -12.95 0.30
C ALA A 230 15.27 -14.08 0.11
N GLU A 231 16.48 -13.76 -0.35
CA GLU A 231 17.55 -14.74 -0.50
C GLU A 231 18.01 -15.30 0.83
N ARG A 232 18.09 -14.47 1.90
CA ARG A 232 18.43 -14.96 3.23
C ARG A 232 17.42 -15.97 3.76
N LEU A 233 16.13 -15.68 3.61
CA LEU A 233 15.07 -16.61 4.01
C LEU A 233 15.13 -17.92 3.20
N ARG A 234 15.35 -17.83 1.88
CA ARG A 234 15.58 -19.00 1.02
C ARG A 234 16.78 -19.83 1.49
N ASP A 235 17.92 -19.18 1.73
CA ASP A 235 19.18 -19.83 2.12
C ASP A 235 19.10 -20.45 3.52
N TRP A 236 18.24 -19.93 4.39
CA TRP A 236 17.86 -20.55 5.66
C TRP A 236 16.85 -21.69 5.55
N GLY A 237 16.55 -22.14 4.32
CA GLY A 237 15.68 -23.28 4.05
C GLY A 237 14.19 -22.94 4.10
N GLY A 238 13.80 -21.68 3.88
CA GLY A 238 12.41 -21.25 3.91
C GLY A 238 11.49 -22.10 3.02
N LYS A 239 10.33 -22.48 3.58
CA LYS A 239 9.26 -23.18 2.87
C LYS A 239 7.91 -22.63 3.31
N VAL A 240 7.13 -22.15 2.35
CA VAL A 240 5.76 -21.68 2.63
C VAL A 240 4.89 -22.87 3.04
N ARG A 241 4.01 -22.67 4.03
CA ARG A 241 3.15 -23.74 4.60
C ARG A 241 1.72 -23.70 4.10
N VAL A 242 1.31 -22.59 3.49
CA VAL A 242 -0.04 -22.37 2.98
C VAL A 242 0.03 -21.99 1.50
N PRO A 243 -1.04 -22.24 0.70
CA PRO A 243 -1.10 -21.78 -0.68
C PRO A 243 -0.69 -20.31 -0.78
N THR A 244 0.42 -20.06 -1.47
CA THR A 244 1.04 -18.73 -1.55
C THR A 244 1.16 -18.33 -3.02
N SER A 245 0.65 -17.16 -3.35
CA SER A 245 0.75 -16.54 -4.68
C SER A 245 1.60 -15.27 -4.61
N LEU A 246 2.16 -14.85 -5.74
CA LEU A 246 3.02 -13.67 -5.84
C LEU A 246 2.32 -12.53 -6.58
N ASN A 247 2.44 -11.32 -6.05
CA ASN A 247 2.03 -10.08 -6.70
C ASN A 247 2.84 -9.84 -7.99
N SER A 248 2.42 -8.88 -8.80
CA SER A 248 3.23 -8.35 -9.89
C SER A 248 4.61 -7.93 -9.39
N ILE A 249 5.60 -8.21 -10.22
CA ILE A 249 7.02 -7.95 -9.99
C ILE A 249 7.46 -6.73 -10.79
N SER A 250 8.67 -6.24 -10.54
CA SER A 250 9.12 -4.98 -11.15
C SER A 250 9.38 -5.05 -12.66
N VAL A 251 9.48 -6.25 -13.23
CA VAL A 251 9.93 -6.47 -14.61
C VAL A 251 9.13 -7.61 -15.25
N ASP A 252 8.72 -7.43 -16.51
CA ASP A 252 8.23 -8.55 -17.31
C ASP A 252 9.39 -9.52 -17.59
N GLN A 253 9.43 -10.63 -16.85
CA GLN A 253 10.51 -11.64 -16.94
C GLN A 253 10.72 -12.15 -18.36
N ARG A 254 9.67 -12.14 -19.19
CA ARG A 254 9.69 -12.67 -20.55
C ARG A 254 10.10 -11.61 -21.57
N ARG A 255 9.81 -10.33 -21.31
CA ARG A 255 9.93 -9.26 -22.31
C ARG A 255 10.91 -8.14 -21.94
N TRP A 256 11.58 -8.20 -20.79
CA TRP A 256 12.47 -7.13 -20.31
C TRP A 256 13.53 -6.68 -21.32
N ARG A 257 14.08 -7.59 -22.13
CA ARG A 257 15.05 -7.26 -23.20
C ARG A 257 14.41 -6.43 -24.30
N ALA A 258 13.20 -6.78 -24.73
CA ALA A 258 12.46 -6.05 -25.73
C ALA A 258 12.04 -4.66 -25.22
N GLN A 259 11.76 -4.57 -23.91
CA GLN A 259 11.49 -3.32 -23.20
C GLN A 259 12.76 -2.50 -22.88
N ARG A 260 13.95 -3.02 -23.24
CA ARG A 260 15.25 -2.36 -23.02
C ARG A 260 15.53 -2.00 -21.56
N ILE A 261 15.00 -2.82 -20.64
CA ILE A 261 15.28 -2.69 -19.21
C ILE A 261 16.74 -3.07 -18.96
N ASP A 262 17.40 -2.34 -18.06
CA ASP A 262 18.77 -2.63 -17.64
C ASP A 262 18.91 -4.08 -17.14
N ALA A 263 19.95 -4.77 -17.62
CA ALA A 263 20.15 -6.19 -17.34
C ALA A 263 20.45 -6.47 -15.86
N SER A 264 21.10 -5.54 -15.15
CA SER A 264 21.39 -5.69 -13.72
C SER A 264 20.11 -5.55 -12.89
N TYR A 265 19.25 -4.59 -13.23
CA TYR A 265 17.94 -4.40 -12.62
C TYR A 265 17.02 -5.60 -12.87
N ALA A 266 16.89 -6.03 -14.14
CA ALA A 266 16.09 -7.19 -14.49
C ALA A 266 16.58 -8.49 -13.83
N GLY A 267 17.91 -8.66 -13.74
CA GLY A 267 18.52 -9.79 -13.05
C GLY A 267 18.22 -9.80 -11.55
N ALA A 268 18.32 -8.64 -10.89
CA ALA A 268 18.01 -8.51 -9.46
C ALA A 268 16.52 -8.75 -9.16
N ALA A 269 15.62 -8.17 -9.96
CA ALA A 269 14.18 -8.38 -9.83
C ALA A 269 13.79 -9.85 -10.05
N SER A 270 14.40 -10.51 -11.04
CA SER A 270 14.15 -11.94 -11.29
C SER A 270 14.60 -12.80 -10.11
N ARG A 271 15.82 -12.58 -9.59
CA ARG A 271 16.33 -13.30 -8.41
C ARG A 271 15.45 -13.15 -7.18
N LEU A 272 14.85 -11.97 -6.97
CA LEU A 272 13.91 -11.75 -5.87
C LEU A 272 12.69 -12.65 -6.01
N SER A 273 12.04 -12.65 -7.17
CA SER A 273 10.89 -13.52 -7.44
C SER A 273 11.23 -15.01 -7.42
N ASP A 274 12.43 -15.38 -7.87
CA ASP A 274 12.94 -16.75 -7.82
C ASP A 274 13.18 -17.20 -6.39
N ALA A 275 13.66 -16.32 -5.50
CA ALA A 275 13.84 -16.64 -4.09
C ALA A 275 12.52 -17.07 -3.43
N PHE A 276 11.43 -16.33 -3.66
CA PHE A 276 10.11 -16.72 -3.16
C PHE A 276 9.56 -18.00 -3.81
N THR A 277 9.77 -18.16 -5.13
CA THR A 277 9.35 -19.37 -5.86
C THR A 277 10.08 -20.61 -5.35
N ASN A 278 11.38 -20.50 -5.05
CA ASN A 278 12.20 -21.57 -4.46
C ASN A 278 11.75 -21.93 -3.02
N MET A 279 11.10 -21.01 -2.31
CA MET A 279 10.43 -21.28 -1.04
C MET A 279 9.04 -21.92 -1.21
N GLY A 280 8.53 -22.07 -2.45
CA GLY A 280 7.28 -22.75 -2.76
C GLY A 280 6.11 -21.83 -3.12
N ALA A 281 6.32 -20.52 -3.24
CA ALA A 281 5.29 -19.61 -3.74
C ALA A 281 5.01 -19.84 -5.24
N LYS A 282 3.77 -19.63 -5.67
CA LYS A 282 3.37 -19.75 -7.07
C LYS A 282 3.66 -18.44 -7.82
N PRO A 283 4.36 -18.47 -8.96
CA PRO A 283 4.72 -17.28 -9.75
C PRO A 283 3.54 -16.76 -10.59
N THR A 284 2.48 -16.35 -9.90
CA THR A 284 1.24 -15.82 -10.48
C THR A 284 1.39 -14.42 -11.06
N PHE A 285 2.30 -13.64 -10.48
CA PHE A 285 2.69 -12.29 -10.87
C PHE A 285 1.53 -11.38 -11.28
N THR A 286 0.62 -11.14 -10.33
CA THR A 286 -0.55 -10.28 -10.56
C THR A 286 -0.94 -9.49 -9.33
N CYS A 287 -1.20 -8.19 -9.51
CA CYS A 287 -1.81 -7.31 -8.49
C CYS A 287 -3.31 -7.49 -8.32
N ALA A 288 -3.92 -8.36 -9.13
CA ALA A 288 -5.32 -8.72 -9.07
C ALA A 288 -5.50 -10.22 -8.75
N PRO A 289 -5.05 -10.71 -7.58
CA PRO A 289 -5.14 -12.13 -7.23
C PRO A 289 -6.58 -12.65 -7.13
N TYR A 290 -7.56 -11.76 -6.91
CA TYR A 290 -8.99 -12.05 -6.95
C TYR A 290 -9.51 -12.46 -8.34
N GLN A 291 -8.71 -12.32 -9.40
CA GLN A 291 -9.01 -12.85 -10.73
C GLN A 291 -8.48 -14.28 -10.94
N LEU A 292 -7.68 -14.81 -10.01
CA LEU A 292 -7.19 -16.18 -10.08
C LEU A 292 -8.31 -17.16 -9.71
N SER A 293 -8.24 -18.38 -10.24
CA SER A 293 -9.16 -19.46 -9.88
C SER A 293 -9.09 -19.86 -8.40
N THR A 294 -8.02 -19.46 -7.71
CA THR A 294 -7.79 -19.68 -6.28
C THR A 294 -8.27 -18.54 -5.39
N ALA A 295 -9.01 -17.56 -5.92
CA ALA A 295 -9.53 -16.46 -5.12
C ALA A 295 -10.34 -16.98 -3.91
N PRO A 296 -10.19 -16.35 -2.72
CA PRO A 296 -10.84 -16.79 -1.50
C PRO A 296 -12.34 -16.55 -1.54
N LYS A 297 -13.04 -17.22 -0.64
CA LYS A 297 -14.49 -17.16 -0.48
C LYS A 297 -14.88 -16.31 0.73
N LEU A 298 -16.18 -16.00 0.82
CA LEU A 298 -16.78 -15.32 1.96
C LEU A 298 -16.39 -16.02 3.27
N GLY A 299 -15.81 -15.27 4.21
CA GLY A 299 -15.38 -15.75 5.52
C GLY A 299 -13.99 -16.36 5.60
N ASP A 300 -13.33 -16.66 4.47
CA ASP A 300 -11.96 -17.22 4.49
C ASP A 300 -10.97 -16.24 5.15
N GLN A 301 -10.15 -16.75 6.07
CA GLN A 301 -9.09 -16.00 6.74
C GLN A 301 -7.82 -16.05 5.87
N VAL A 302 -7.48 -14.97 5.20
CA VAL A 302 -6.33 -14.88 4.28
C VAL A 302 -5.35 -13.79 4.74
N ALA A 303 -4.11 -13.84 4.25
CA ALA A 303 -3.17 -12.74 4.40
C ALA A 303 -2.72 -12.25 3.03
N TRP A 304 -3.39 -11.23 2.53
CA TRP A 304 -3.01 -10.52 1.31
C TRP A 304 -2.39 -9.18 1.72
N ALA A 305 -1.29 -8.76 1.09
CA ALA A 305 -0.60 -7.51 1.43
C ALA A 305 -0.88 -6.38 0.43
N GLU A 306 -1.02 -6.69 -0.87
CA GLU A 306 -1.30 -5.70 -1.91
C GLU A 306 -2.58 -4.91 -1.63
N SER A 307 -2.47 -3.59 -1.55
CA SER A 307 -3.53 -2.71 -1.02
C SER A 307 -4.87 -2.82 -1.78
N ASN A 308 -4.83 -2.92 -3.11
CA ASN A 308 -6.06 -3.08 -3.89
C ASN A 308 -6.69 -4.48 -3.67
N ALA A 309 -5.84 -5.51 -3.51
CA ALA A 309 -6.28 -6.86 -3.28
C ALA A 309 -6.88 -7.03 -1.88
N VAL A 310 -6.30 -6.40 -0.86
CA VAL A 310 -6.82 -6.35 0.52
C VAL A 310 -8.25 -5.81 0.55
N VAL A 311 -8.45 -4.63 -0.04
CA VAL A 311 -9.77 -3.99 -0.06
C VAL A 311 -10.77 -4.83 -0.85
N TYR A 312 -10.36 -5.41 -1.99
CA TYR A 312 -11.23 -6.29 -2.77
C TYR A 312 -11.60 -7.58 -2.02
N ALA A 313 -10.63 -8.22 -1.35
CA ALA A 313 -10.86 -9.41 -0.57
C ALA A 313 -11.87 -9.15 0.56
N ASN A 314 -11.69 -8.06 1.31
CA ASN A 314 -12.60 -7.70 2.38
C ASN A 314 -13.99 -7.29 1.87
N SER A 315 -14.05 -6.32 0.96
CA SER A 315 -15.32 -5.69 0.57
C SER A 315 -16.11 -6.47 -0.46
N VAL A 316 -15.44 -7.07 -1.45
CA VAL A 316 -16.11 -7.66 -2.62
C VAL A 316 -16.25 -9.17 -2.49
N LEU A 317 -15.21 -9.86 -1.98
CA LEU A 317 -15.27 -11.31 -1.73
C LEU A 317 -15.86 -11.64 -0.36
N GLY A 318 -15.77 -10.72 0.61
CA GLY A 318 -16.10 -10.99 2.01
C GLY A 318 -15.12 -11.93 2.71
N ALA A 319 -13.95 -12.15 2.10
CA ALA A 319 -12.83 -12.77 2.78
C ALA A 319 -12.29 -11.80 3.85
N ARG A 320 -11.40 -12.28 4.72
CA ARG A 320 -10.95 -11.55 5.90
C ARG A 320 -9.44 -11.44 5.89
N THR A 321 -8.94 -10.22 5.72
CA THR A 321 -7.49 -9.91 5.73
C THR A 321 -7.23 -8.52 6.29
N ARG A 322 -6.18 -8.38 7.10
CA ARG A 322 -5.59 -7.06 7.38
C ARG A 322 -4.88 -6.52 6.14
N LYS A 323 -4.59 -5.21 6.17
CA LYS A 323 -3.62 -4.57 5.28
C LYS A 323 -2.22 -4.86 5.83
N TYR A 324 -1.72 -6.08 5.61
CA TYR A 324 -0.42 -6.48 6.15
C TYR A 324 0.71 -5.73 5.43
N PRO A 325 1.69 -5.17 6.15
CA PRO A 325 2.88 -4.58 5.55
C PRO A 325 3.72 -5.61 4.79
N ASP A 326 4.40 -5.15 3.73
CA ASP A 326 5.34 -5.99 2.96
C ASP A 326 6.41 -6.52 3.90
N LEU A 327 6.94 -7.72 3.61
CA LEU A 327 7.87 -8.51 4.44
C LEU A 327 7.18 -9.35 5.53
N LEU A 328 6.05 -8.89 6.07
CA LEU A 328 5.26 -9.68 7.03
C LEU A 328 4.45 -10.77 6.31
N ASP A 329 4.01 -10.50 5.09
CA ASP A 329 3.32 -11.44 4.21
C ASP A 329 4.06 -12.77 4.03
N ILE A 330 5.35 -12.75 3.68
CA ILE A 330 6.15 -13.97 3.58
C ILE A 330 6.39 -14.61 4.94
N ALA A 331 6.51 -13.83 6.02
CA ALA A 331 6.62 -14.39 7.36
C ALA A 331 5.35 -15.17 7.74
N ILE A 332 4.16 -14.65 7.40
CA ILE A 332 2.88 -15.36 7.53
C ILE A 332 2.86 -16.60 6.64
N ALA A 333 3.35 -16.54 5.40
CA ALA A 333 3.40 -17.71 4.52
C ALA A 333 4.31 -18.82 5.05
N LEU A 334 5.45 -18.48 5.66
CA LEU A 334 6.41 -19.42 6.23
C LEU A 334 5.91 -20.09 7.51
N THR A 335 4.96 -19.49 8.23
CA THR A 335 4.40 -20.06 9.46
C THR A 335 2.99 -20.64 9.26
N GLY A 336 2.20 -20.06 8.35
CA GLY A 336 0.75 -20.24 8.23
C GLY A 336 -0.05 -19.48 9.29
N ARG A 337 0.60 -18.59 10.05
CA ARG A 337 0.06 -17.95 11.26
C ARG A 337 0.10 -16.43 11.12
N ALA A 338 -0.93 -15.74 11.59
CA ALA A 338 -0.97 -14.28 11.58
C ALA A 338 -1.58 -13.70 12.88
N PRO A 339 -1.24 -12.45 13.25
CA PRO A 339 -1.85 -11.79 14.41
C PRO A 339 -3.36 -11.65 14.25
N ALA A 340 -4.12 -12.15 15.23
CA ALA A 340 -5.57 -12.02 15.23
C ALA A 340 -6.04 -10.57 15.42
N GLY A 341 -7.28 -10.27 15.04
CA GLY A 341 -7.92 -8.94 15.18
C GLY A 341 -7.96 -8.13 13.89
N GLY A 342 -8.21 -6.82 13.98
CA GLY A 342 -8.48 -5.99 12.80
C GLY A 342 -9.68 -6.56 12.01
N PRO A 343 -9.76 -6.39 10.69
CA PRO A 343 -10.87 -6.87 9.87
C PRO A 343 -11.02 -8.41 9.79
N HIS A 344 -10.22 -9.18 10.54
CA HIS A 344 -10.47 -10.61 10.76
C HIS A 344 -11.65 -10.88 11.70
N THR A 345 -12.02 -9.90 12.53
CA THR A 345 -13.16 -9.96 13.45
C THR A 345 -14.29 -9.04 12.98
N GLU A 346 -15.54 -9.46 13.20
CA GLU A 346 -16.72 -8.76 12.70
C GLU A 346 -16.87 -7.35 13.27
N THR A 347 -16.63 -7.18 14.57
CA THR A 347 -16.72 -5.87 15.24
C THR A 347 -15.80 -4.82 14.62
N ASN A 348 -14.63 -5.24 14.13
CA ASN A 348 -13.64 -4.35 13.53
C ASN A 348 -13.88 -4.10 12.02
N ARG A 349 -14.96 -4.65 11.46
CA ARG A 349 -15.42 -4.41 10.08
C ARG A 349 -16.57 -3.41 10.02
N LEU A 350 -17.06 -2.95 11.17
CA LEU A 350 -18.13 -1.96 11.25
C LEU A 350 -17.67 -0.60 10.73
N ALA A 351 -18.49 0.01 9.88
CA ALA A 351 -18.27 1.32 9.32
C ALA A 351 -18.42 2.42 10.38
N SER A 352 -17.46 3.35 10.39
CA SER A 352 -17.47 4.53 11.25
C SER A 352 -17.72 5.84 10.49
N LEU A 353 -18.01 5.75 9.19
CA LEU A 353 -18.35 6.87 8.31
C LEU A 353 -19.48 6.46 7.36
N ILE A 354 -20.52 7.28 7.22
CA ILE A 354 -21.55 7.11 6.17
C ILE A 354 -21.28 8.10 5.04
N VAL A 355 -21.17 7.59 3.82
CA VAL A 355 -21.10 8.40 2.60
C VAL A 355 -22.38 8.21 1.79
N ARG A 356 -23.17 9.27 1.65
CA ARG A 356 -24.41 9.27 0.86
C ARG A 356 -24.13 9.86 -0.52
N VAL A 357 -24.10 9.00 -1.52
CA VAL A 357 -23.92 9.40 -2.91
C VAL A 357 -25.27 9.86 -3.44
N THR A 358 -25.35 11.11 -3.89
CA THR A 358 -26.57 11.72 -4.42
C THR A 358 -26.31 12.31 -5.80
N ASP A 359 -27.39 12.62 -6.53
CA ASP A 359 -27.34 13.51 -7.69
C ASP A 359 -26.42 13.04 -8.86
N LEU A 360 -26.24 11.73 -9.05
CA LEU A 360 -25.44 11.20 -10.17
C LEU A 360 -26.16 11.21 -11.53
N GLY A 361 -27.50 11.32 -11.54
CA GLY A 361 -28.32 11.19 -12.75
C GLY A 361 -28.82 9.76 -12.96
N ASP A 362 -29.30 9.46 -14.17
CA ASP A 362 -29.77 8.12 -14.52
C ASP A 362 -28.59 7.16 -14.73
N ALA A 363 -28.78 5.88 -14.43
CA ALA A 363 -27.74 4.87 -14.52
C ALA A 363 -27.16 4.71 -15.95
N SER A 364 -27.95 5.03 -16.98
CA SER A 364 -27.53 5.03 -18.38
C SER A 364 -26.55 6.14 -18.74
N ASP A 365 -26.48 7.19 -17.93
CA ASP A 365 -25.76 8.41 -18.28
C ASP A 365 -24.31 8.41 -17.76
N VAL A 366 -24.00 7.52 -16.80
CA VAL A 366 -22.66 7.42 -16.18
C VAL A 366 -21.80 6.39 -16.90
N ASP A 367 -20.52 6.72 -17.10
CA ASP A 367 -19.53 5.81 -17.69
C ASP A 367 -18.65 5.15 -16.63
N ASP A 368 -17.73 4.28 -17.07
CA ASP A 368 -16.86 3.51 -16.17
C ASP A 368 -15.82 4.36 -15.43
N SER A 369 -15.70 5.67 -15.73
CA SER A 369 -14.83 6.57 -14.97
C SER A 369 -15.42 6.95 -13.60
N LEU A 370 -16.73 6.78 -13.40
CA LEU A 370 -17.42 7.07 -12.14
C LEU A 370 -16.79 6.31 -10.96
N TYR A 371 -16.59 5.00 -11.11
CA TYR A 371 -16.18 4.13 -10.01
C TYR A 371 -14.77 4.43 -9.48
N PRO A 372 -13.72 4.52 -10.30
CA PRO A 372 -12.41 4.94 -9.81
C PRO A 372 -12.41 6.37 -9.26
N LEU A 373 -13.18 7.30 -9.85
CA LEU A 373 -13.28 8.67 -9.33
C LEU A 373 -13.95 8.72 -7.96
N LEU A 374 -15.07 8.02 -7.81
CA LEU A 374 -15.81 7.95 -6.56
C LEU A 374 -15.00 7.21 -5.48
N GLY A 375 -14.33 6.11 -5.85
CA GLY A 375 -13.44 5.38 -4.95
C GLY A 375 -12.32 6.28 -4.41
N TYR A 376 -11.68 7.06 -5.28
CA TYR A 376 -10.67 8.05 -4.89
C TYR A 376 -11.23 9.07 -3.90
N HIS A 377 -12.38 9.69 -4.24
CA HIS A 377 -13.00 10.71 -3.41
C HIS A 377 -13.43 10.15 -2.03
N VAL A 378 -14.08 8.99 -2.00
CA VAL A 378 -14.49 8.31 -0.77
C VAL A 378 -13.27 7.95 0.08
N GLY A 379 -12.17 7.50 -0.54
CA GLY A 379 -10.93 7.19 0.16
C GLY A 379 -10.33 8.42 0.85
N ALA A 380 -10.31 9.56 0.16
CA ALA A 380 -9.83 10.83 0.73
C ALA A 380 -10.68 11.29 1.94
N LEU A 381 -12.01 11.08 1.89
CA LEU A 381 -12.92 11.40 3.00
C LEU A 381 -12.76 10.43 4.19
N ALA A 382 -12.51 9.16 3.89
CA ALA A 382 -12.43 8.08 4.85
C ALA A 382 -11.18 8.17 5.72
N ALA A 383 -10.03 8.57 5.16
CA ALA A 383 -8.73 8.49 5.82
C ALA A 383 -8.46 7.06 6.33
N ASP A 384 -8.65 6.79 7.62
CA ASP A 384 -8.51 5.48 8.27
C ASP A 384 -9.85 4.84 8.71
N HIS A 385 -10.97 5.54 8.51
CA HIS A 385 -12.31 5.06 8.86
C HIS A 385 -12.89 4.15 7.77
N ILE A 386 -13.49 3.01 8.15
CA ILE A 386 -14.24 2.17 7.21
C ILE A 386 -15.53 2.90 6.80
N PRO A 387 -15.75 3.20 5.49
CA PRO A 387 -16.97 3.87 5.05
C PRO A 387 -18.09 2.89 4.68
N ALA A 388 -19.32 3.28 4.96
CA ALA A 388 -20.54 2.73 4.39
C ALA A 388 -21.07 3.67 3.29
N VAL A 389 -20.94 3.24 2.04
CA VAL A 389 -21.39 3.99 0.87
C VAL A 389 -22.83 3.60 0.54
N VAL A 390 -23.69 4.59 0.40
CA VAL A 390 -25.13 4.45 0.11
C VAL A 390 -25.47 5.22 -1.16
N GLY A 391 -26.36 4.69 -2.00
CA GLY A 391 -26.83 5.37 -3.21
C GLY A 391 -26.33 4.76 -4.52
N LEU A 392 -25.60 3.65 -4.48
CA LEU A 392 -25.07 2.95 -5.66
C LEU A 392 -25.90 1.73 -6.08
N GLN A 393 -26.94 1.36 -5.33
CA GLN A 393 -27.72 0.14 -5.54
C GLN A 393 -28.32 0.07 -6.95
N ALA A 394 -28.88 1.19 -7.42
CA ALA A 394 -29.53 1.27 -8.72
C ALA A 394 -28.54 1.15 -9.89
N LEU A 395 -27.25 1.45 -9.67
CA LEU A 395 -26.21 1.37 -10.71
C LEU A 395 -25.72 -0.05 -10.97
N SER A 396 -26.02 -1.01 -10.08
CA SER A 396 -25.65 -2.43 -10.21
C SER A 396 -24.17 -2.64 -10.61
N PRO A 397 -23.21 -2.10 -9.81
CA PRO A 397 -21.79 -2.13 -10.17
C PRO A 397 -21.29 -3.56 -10.37
N SER A 398 -20.55 -3.77 -11.47
CA SER A 398 -19.91 -5.04 -11.77
C SER A 398 -18.70 -5.29 -10.87
N LYS A 399 -18.15 -6.51 -10.95
CA LYS A 399 -16.89 -6.85 -10.25
C LYS A 399 -15.70 -5.99 -10.69
N ASP A 400 -15.67 -5.55 -11.95
CA ASP A 400 -14.61 -4.66 -12.45
C ASP A 400 -14.82 -3.21 -12.00
N ASP A 401 -16.08 -2.78 -11.86
CA ASP A 401 -16.41 -1.47 -11.27
C ASP A 401 -15.98 -1.39 -9.80
N LEU A 402 -16.29 -2.44 -9.03
CA LEU A 402 -15.86 -2.58 -7.63
C LEU A 402 -14.34 -2.67 -7.49
N LYS A 403 -13.67 -3.31 -8.47
CA LYS A 403 -12.21 -3.34 -8.55
C LYS A 403 -11.63 -1.95 -8.78
N ALA A 404 -12.17 -1.19 -9.73
CA ALA A 404 -11.72 0.16 -10.03
C ALA A 404 -11.96 1.11 -8.85
N PHE A 405 -13.14 1.03 -8.21
CA PHE A 405 -13.46 1.74 -6.98
C PHE A 405 -12.46 1.41 -5.86
N GLY A 406 -12.27 0.12 -5.56
CA GLY A 406 -11.44 -0.32 -4.44
C GLY A 406 -9.96 0.02 -4.62
N ALA A 407 -9.44 -0.06 -5.84
CA ALA A 407 -8.07 0.31 -6.13
C ALA A 407 -7.81 1.81 -5.93
N ALA A 408 -8.73 2.66 -6.39
CA ALA A 408 -8.62 4.11 -6.21
C ALA A 408 -8.82 4.50 -4.72
N PHE A 409 -9.75 3.84 -4.03
CA PHE A 409 -9.95 4.00 -2.58
C PHE A 409 -8.68 3.68 -1.78
N ALA A 410 -8.08 2.52 -2.02
CA ALA A 410 -6.87 2.05 -1.34
C ALA A 410 -5.62 2.91 -1.61
N THR A 411 -5.68 3.79 -2.62
CA THR A 411 -4.59 4.71 -2.98
C THR A 411 -4.43 5.84 -1.97
N VAL A 412 -5.56 6.35 -1.46
CA VAL A 412 -5.60 7.54 -0.58
C VAL A 412 -6.16 7.27 0.81
N SER A 413 -6.66 6.06 1.07
CA SER A 413 -7.14 5.61 2.39
C SER A 413 -6.28 4.50 2.98
N SER A 414 -6.12 4.51 4.30
CA SER A 414 -5.53 3.40 5.07
C SER A 414 -6.56 2.39 5.55
N ALA A 415 -7.86 2.68 5.42
CA ALA A 415 -8.93 1.76 5.81
C ALA A 415 -8.82 0.46 4.98
N PRO A 416 -8.94 -0.72 5.62
CA PRO A 416 -8.69 -2.00 4.95
C PRO A 416 -9.87 -2.47 4.08
N MET A 417 -10.99 -1.76 4.14
CA MET A 417 -12.23 -2.13 3.45
C MET A 417 -13.21 -0.95 3.40
N PHE A 418 -14.22 -1.10 2.55
CA PHE A 418 -15.45 -0.31 2.50
C PHE A 418 -16.69 -1.22 2.45
N HIS A 419 -17.86 -0.67 2.73
CA HIS A 419 -19.15 -1.29 2.45
C HIS A 419 -19.87 -0.48 1.37
N ILE A 420 -20.51 -1.14 0.41
CA ILE A 420 -21.50 -0.52 -0.47
C ILE A 420 -22.83 -1.20 -0.18
N VAL A 421 -23.75 -0.46 0.43
CA VAL A 421 -25.04 -1.00 0.89
C VAL A 421 -25.81 -1.56 -0.30
N GLY A 422 -26.33 -2.78 -0.16
CA GLY A 422 -27.05 -3.51 -1.21
C GLY A 422 -26.17 -4.12 -2.30
N VAL A 423 -24.84 -3.99 -2.21
CA VAL A 423 -23.88 -4.48 -3.22
C VAL A 423 -22.84 -5.42 -2.61
N THR A 424 -22.13 -4.98 -1.57
CA THR A 424 -21.08 -5.79 -0.93
C THR A 424 -21.72 -6.86 -0.02
N PRO A 425 -21.12 -8.06 0.11
CA PRO A 425 -21.77 -9.22 0.73
C PRO A 425 -22.27 -9.01 2.18
N GLU A 426 -21.55 -8.21 2.97
CA GLU A 426 -21.89 -7.94 4.37
C GLU A 426 -22.95 -6.83 4.53
N ALA A 427 -23.16 -6.01 3.48
CA ALA A 427 -23.86 -4.73 3.57
C ALA A 427 -25.30 -4.79 3.02
N ALA A 428 -26.05 -5.86 3.30
CA ALA A 428 -27.45 -5.96 2.90
C ALA A 428 -28.32 -4.87 3.57
N ASP A 429 -27.96 -4.46 4.79
CA ASP A 429 -28.64 -3.42 5.58
C ASP A 429 -27.58 -2.52 6.23
N LEU A 430 -27.74 -1.21 6.06
CA LEU A 430 -26.87 -0.20 6.64
C LEU A 430 -26.77 -0.34 8.17
N ASN A 431 -27.89 -0.64 8.85
CA ASN A 431 -27.92 -0.70 10.32
C ASN A 431 -27.08 -1.85 10.90
N LYS A 432 -26.76 -2.87 10.10
CA LYS A 432 -25.97 -4.03 10.54
C LYS A 432 -24.47 -3.85 10.37
N ILE A 433 -24.06 -2.89 9.55
CA ILE A 433 -22.66 -2.68 9.19
C ILE A 433 -22.10 -1.36 9.69
N VAL A 434 -22.88 -0.54 10.38
CA VAL A 434 -22.40 0.69 11.02
C VAL A 434 -22.08 0.46 12.49
N SER A 435 -21.06 1.15 12.98
CA SER A 435 -20.76 1.18 14.41
C SER A 435 -21.91 1.83 15.19
N HIS A 436 -22.18 1.32 16.39
CA HIS A 436 -23.22 1.86 17.28
C HIS A 436 -22.76 3.10 18.08
N ALA A 437 -21.67 3.74 17.66
CA ALA A 437 -21.15 4.92 18.32
C ALA A 437 -22.09 6.13 18.09
N PRO A 438 -22.36 6.96 19.12
CA PRO A 438 -23.16 8.16 18.94
C PRO A 438 -22.44 9.17 18.03
N GLY A 439 -23.19 9.86 17.17
CA GLY A 439 -22.63 10.93 16.32
C GLY A 439 -21.86 10.45 15.08
N LEU A 440 -22.21 9.28 14.53
CA LEU A 440 -21.61 8.74 13.32
C LEU A 440 -21.56 9.78 12.19
N ARG A 441 -20.33 10.12 11.75
CA ARG A 441 -20.10 11.13 10.71
C ARG A 441 -20.81 10.71 9.42
N THR A 442 -21.62 11.61 8.87
CA THR A 442 -22.32 11.40 7.59
C THR A 442 -21.95 12.52 6.62
N VAL A 443 -21.52 12.16 5.42
CA VAL A 443 -21.12 13.10 4.37
C VAL A 443 -21.95 12.83 3.11
N LYS A 444 -22.38 13.89 2.42
CA LYS A 444 -23.03 13.79 1.10
C LYS A 444 -21.97 14.00 0.02
N VAL A 445 -22.05 13.23 -1.06
CA VAL A 445 -21.15 13.33 -2.21
C VAL A 445 -22.01 13.35 -3.48
N GLY A 446 -21.94 14.45 -4.22
CA GLY A 446 -22.58 14.60 -5.54
C GLY A 446 -21.57 14.97 -6.61
N LYS A 447 -22.08 15.42 -7.76
CA LYS A 447 -21.25 15.80 -8.93
C LYS A 447 -20.24 16.91 -8.62
N ALA A 448 -20.62 17.87 -7.78
CA ALA A 448 -19.74 18.99 -7.42
C ALA A 448 -18.47 18.51 -6.69
N GLU A 449 -18.62 17.63 -5.71
CA GLU A 449 -17.49 17.06 -4.97
C GLU A 449 -16.61 16.18 -5.88
N LEU A 450 -17.23 15.39 -6.77
CA LEU A 450 -16.50 14.55 -7.72
C LEU A 450 -15.74 15.37 -8.77
N ALA A 451 -16.24 16.56 -9.15
CA ALA A 451 -15.56 17.43 -10.10
C ALA A 451 -14.21 17.94 -9.58
N ALA A 452 -14.08 18.15 -8.27
CA ALA A 452 -12.81 18.53 -7.65
C ALA A 452 -11.78 17.39 -7.77
N SER A 453 -12.17 16.16 -7.40
CA SER A 453 -11.31 14.98 -7.53
C SER A 453 -10.95 14.67 -8.99
N TRP A 454 -11.86 14.96 -9.94
CA TRP A 454 -11.58 14.80 -11.37
C TRP A 454 -10.46 15.74 -11.82
N ASN A 455 -10.51 17.00 -11.39
CA ASN A 455 -9.50 17.99 -11.71
C ASN A 455 -8.14 17.64 -11.08
N GLU A 456 -8.14 17.08 -9.87
CA GLU A 456 -6.92 16.62 -9.20
C GLU A 456 -6.21 15.51 -10.00
N LEU A 457 -6.97 14.50 -10.45
CA LEU A 457 -6.47 13.42 -11.30
C LEU A 457 -6.15 13.85 -12.74
N ASN A 458 -6.53 15.08 -13.14
CA ASN A 458 -6.30 15.68 -14.46
C ASN A 458 -5.58 17.04 -14.35
N SER A 459 -4.58 17.16 -13.47
CA SER A 459 -3.92 18.44 -13.15
C SER A 459 -2.94 18.97 -14.22
N THR A 460 -2.80 18.28 -15.36
CA THR A 460 -1.97 18.67 -16.50
C THR A 460 -2.45 19.97 -17.18
N SER A 461 -1.52 20.78 -17.70
CA SER A 461 -1.84 21.95 -18.53
C SER A 461 -2.69 21.55 -19.75
N LYS A 462 -3.77 22.30 -20.01
CA LYS A 462 -4.67 22.03 -21.16
C LYS A 462 -3.86 22.04 -22.47
N GLY A 463 -4.03 21.00 -23.29
CA GLY A 463 -3.44 20.92 -24.63
C GLY A 463 -2.10 20.19 -24.73
N GLN A 464 -1.66 19.45 -23.70
CA GLN A 464 -0.52 18.52 -23.87
C GLN A 464 -0.95 17.32 -24.74
N PRO A 465 -0.18 16.96 -25.78
CA PRO A 465 -0.48 15.76 -26.57
C PRO A 465 -0.37 14.50 -25.71
N VAL A 466 -1.16 13.48 -26.02
CA VAL A 466 -1.10 12.17 -25.34
C VAL A 466 -0.25 11.23 -26.17
N GLY A 467 0.89 10.79 -25.63
CA GLY A 467 1.78 9.84 -26.31
C GLY A 467 1.55 8.38 -25.90
N LEU A 468 0.82 8.15 -24.80
CA LEU A 468 0.57 6.83 -24.25
C LEU A 468 -0.81 6.72 -23.60
N ILE A 469 -1.55 5.69 -23.97
CA ILE A 469 -2.67 5.15 -23.21
C ILE A 469 -2.17 3.96 -22.37
N SER A 470 -2.38 4.05 -21.05
CA SER A 470 -1.96 3.07 -20.07
C SER A 470 -3.17 2.44 -19.38
N LEU A 471 -3.36 1.13 -19.59
CA LEU A 471 -4.53 0.38 -19.12
C LEU A 471 -4.08 -0.82 -18.29
N GLY A 472 -4.83 -1.18 -17.25
CA GLY A 472 -4.52 -2.36 -16.43
C GLY A 472 -3.91 -2.08 -15.05
N ASN A 473 -4.36 -1.03 -14.36
CA ASN A 473 -4.00 -0.80 -12.96
C ASN A 473 -5.25 -0.68 -12.06
N PRO A 474 -5.69 -1.74 -11.36
CA PRO A 474 -5.10 -3.08 -11.30
C PRO A 474 -5.21 -3.85 -12.63
N HIS A 475 -4.49 -4.96 -12.74
CA HIS A 475 -4.45 -5.81 -13.92
C HIS A 475 -5.82 -6.05 -14.55
N PHE A 476 -5.87 -5.94 -15.87
CA PHE A 476 -7.10 -6.10 -16.63
C PHE A 476 -7.69 -7.50 -16.44
N SER A 477 -9.02 -7.54 -16.33
CA SER A 477 -9.82 -8.75 -16.35
C SER A 477 -10.06 -9.21 -17.78
N PHE A 478 -10.51 -10.46 -17.94
CA PHE A 478 -10.99 -10.94 -19.24
C PHE A 478 -12.13 -10.07 -19.80
N ALA A 479 -13.04 -9.60 -18.94
CA ALA A 479 -14.19 -8.81 -19.36
C ALA A 479 -13.78 -7.41 -19.84
N GLU A 480 -12.80 -6.78 -19.21
CA GLU A 480 -12.24 -5.50 -19.66
C GLU A 480 -11.49 -5.66 -20.98
N VAL A 481 -10.70 -6.72 -21.17
CA VAL A 481 -10.05 -6.99 -22.48
C VAL A 481 -11.10 -7.17 -23.58
N ARG A 482 -12.19 -7.88 -23.30
CA ARG A 482 -13.31 -8.03 -24.23
C ARG A 482 -14.00 -6.69 -24.53
N LYS A 483 -14.23 -5.86 -23.51
CA LYS A 483 -14.81 -4.51 -23.66
C LYS A 483 -13.91 -3.61 -24.50
N LEU A 484 -12.60 -3.64 -24.26
CA LEU A 484 -11.61 -2.92 -25.05
C LEU A 484 -11.64 -3.36 -26.52
N ALA A 485 -11.63 -4.66 -26.79
CA ALA A 485 -11.74 -5.18 -28.16
C ALA A 485 -13.02 -4.67 -28.86
N GLN A 486 -14.17 -4.69 -28.17
CA GLN A 486 -15.42 -4.15 -28.70
C GLN A 486 -15.31 -2.66 -29.06
N LEU A 487 -14.68 -1.84 -28.20
CA LEU A 487 -14.49 -0.41 -28.43
C LEU A 487 -13.53 -0.10 -29.59
N CYS A 488 -12.58 -1.01 -29.88
CA CYS A 488 -11.58 -0.86 -30.95
C CYS A 488 -12.06 -1.34 -32.33
N ARG A 489 -13.12 -2.17 -32.41
CA ARG A 489 -13.59 -2.76 -33.67
C ARG A 489 -13.96 -1.72 -34.72
N GLY A 490 -13.45 -1.89 -35.93
CA GLY A 490 -13.71 -1.01 -37.07
C GLY A 490 -13.04 0.36 -36.96
N ARG A 491 -12.14 0.55 -36.00
CA ARG A 491 -11.40 1.80 -35.78
C ARG A 491 -9.91 1.58 -36.00
N ASN A 492 -9.18 2.67 -36.23
CA ASN A 492 -7.72 2.67 -36.37
C ASN A 492 -7.12 3.57 -35.29
N LYS A 493 -6.09 3.07 -34.62
CA LYS A 493 -5.28 3.85 -33.68
C LYS A 493 -4.36 4.80 -34.45
N SER A 494 -4.13 6.00 -33.92
CA SER A 494 -3.10 6.91 -34.42
C SER A 494 -1.70 6.33 -34.17
N ASP A 495 -0.78 6.49 -35.12
CA ASP A 495 0.61 6.04 -34.98
C ASP A 495 1.36 6.83 -33.90
N GLY A 496 0.94 8.06 -33.61
CA GLY A 496 1.54 8.93 -32.60
C GLY A 496 1.16 8.57 -31.15
N VAL A 497 0.23 7.64 -30.93
CA VAL A 497 -0.25 7.27 -29.59
C VAL A 497 -0.02 5.80 -29.34
N ALA A 498 0.82 5.45 -28.37
CA ALA A 498 0.95 4.06 -27.94
C ALA A 498 -0.23 3.64 -27.06
N MET A 499 -0.59 2.36 -27.07
CA MET A 499 -1.58 1.81 -26.15
C MET A 499 -1.03 0.51 -25.55
N ILE A 500 -0.89 0.48 -24.23
CA ILE A 500 -0.34 -0.65 -23.50
C ILE A 500 -1.35 -1.13 -22.46
N VAL A 501 -1.54 -2.44 -22.40
CA VAL A 501 -2.44 -3.13 -21.47
C VAL A 501 -1.63 -4.07 -20.58
N THR A 502 -1.69 -3.86 -19.27
CA THR A 502 -1.12 -4.79 -18.27
C THR A 502 -2.18 -5.77 -17.78
N CYS A 503 -1.87 -7.06 -17.78
CA CYS A 503 -2.75 -8.09 -17.23
C CYS A 503 -1.95 -9.27 -16.65
N GLY A 504 -2.58 -10.04 -15.77
CA GLY A 504 -1.96 -11.24 -15.21
C GLY A 504 -1.80 -12.34 -16.24
N ARG A 505 -0.78 -13.19 -16.08
CA ARG A 505 -0.48 -14.33 -17.00
C ARG A 505 -1.72 -15.18 -17.32
N SER A 506 -2.51 -15.52 -16.30
CA SER A 506 -3.72 -16.32 -16.47
C SER A 506 -4.77 -15.63 -17.35
N VAL A 507 -4.98 -14.32 -17.18
CA VAL A 507 -5.91 -13.55 -18.00
C VAL A 507 -5.39 -13.44 -19.42
N TYR A 508 -4.10 -13.14 -19.62
CA TYR A 508 -3.48 -13.10 -20.93
C TYR A 508 -3.67 -14.41 -21.71
N HIS A 509 -3.46 -15.56 -21.07
CA HIS A 509 -3.66 -16.86 -21.72
C HIS A 509 -5.12 -17.10 -22.11
N LEU A 510 -6.08 -16.76 -21.24
CA LEU A 510 -7.51 -16.90 -21.53
C LEU A 510 -7.95 -15.98 -22.68
N THR A 511 -7.50 -14.72 -22.70
CA THR A 511 -7.84 -13.76 -23.74
C THR A 511 -7.16 -14.07 -25.07
N LYS A 512 -5.94 -14.62 -25.05
CA LYS A 512 -5.27 -15.13 -26.25
C LYS A 512 -6.01 -16.31 -26.87
N GLN A 513 -6.45 -17.27 -26.04
CA GLN A 513 -7.26 -18.40 -26.50
C GLN A 513 -8.60 -17.95 -27.12
N ALA A 514 -9.18 -16.85 -26.63
CA ALA A 514 -10.38 -16.26 -27.19
C ALA A 514 -10.14 -15.41 -28.46
N GLY A 515 -8.89 -15.28 -28.95
CA GLY A 515 -8.53 -14.48 -30.12
C GLY A 515 -8.53 -12.96 -29.89
N LEU A 516 -8.79 -12.51 -28.66
CA LEU A 516 -8.91 -11.08 -28.33
C LEU A 516 -7.56 -10.37 -28.30
N VAL A 517 -6.49 -11.07 -27.89
CA VAL A 517 -5.14 -10.51 -27.91
C VAL A 517 -4.71 -10.23 -29.35
N ASP A 518 -4.89 -11.18 -30.27
CA ASP A 518 -4.57 -10.98 -31.69
C ASP A 518 -5.39 -9.84 -32.32
N GLU A 519 -6.66 -9.71 -31.95
CA GLU A 519 -7.52 -8.62 -32.40
C GLU A 519 -6.99 -7.26 -31.95
N LEU A 520 -6.61 -7.13 -30.69
CA LEU A 520 -6.11 -5.89 -30.11
C LEU A 520 -4.67 -5.57 -30.55
N GLU A 521 -3.82 -6.57 -30.74
CA GLU A 521 -2.47 -6.40 -31.30
C GLU A 521 -2.55 -5.86 -32.74
N ARG A 522 -3.52 -6.30 -33.56
CA ARG A 522 -3.78 -5.72 -34.89
C ARG A 522 -4.26 -4.27 -34.85
N PHE A 523 -5.03 -3.89 -33.82
CA PHE A 523 -5.39 -2.49 -33.59
C PHE A 523 -4.18 -1.64 -33.15
N GLY A 524 -3.11 -2.27 -32.66
CA GLY A 524 -1.89 -1.63 -32.20
C GLY A 524 -1.75 -1.54 -30.68
N CYS A 525 -2.49 -2.36 -29.92
CA CYS A 525 -2.26 -2.53 -28.49
C CYS A 525 -1.05 -3.43 -28.22
N GLU A 526 -0.25 -3.09 -27.22
CA GLU A 526 0.76 -3.97 -26.67
C GLU A 526 0.31 -4.55 -25.32
N PHE A 527 0.57 -5.84 -25.09
CA PHE A 527 0.33 -6.48 -23.82
C PHE A 527 1.62 -6.65 -23.02
N VAL A 528 1.55 -6.30 -21.74
CA VAL A 528 2.60 -6.51 -20.76
C VAL A 528 2.07 -7.40 -19.65
N THR A 529 2.87 -8.38 -19.25
CA THR A 529 2.55 -9.29 -18.16
C THR A 529 3.54 -9.13 -17.02
N ASP A 530 3.24 -9.74 -15.87
CA ASP A 530 4.09 -9.83 -14.68
C ASP A 530 4.32 -8.52 -13.93
N THR A 531 4.32 -7.37 -14.60
CA THR A 531 4.47 -6.04 -13.98
C THR A 531 3.19 -5.22 -14.06
N CYS A 532 3.03 -4.32 -13.10
CA CYS A 532 1.90 -3.42 -12.97
C CYS A 532 2.38 -1.97 -13.13
N TRP A 533 1.53 -1.06 -13.62
CA TRP A 533 1.90 0.34 -13.89
C TRP A 533 2.57 1.07 -12.72
N CYS A 534 2.22 0.74 -11.47
CA CYS A 534 2.88 1.33 -10.29
C CYS A 534 4.36 0.91 -10.13
N MET A 535 4.83 -0.07 -10.90
CA MET A 535 6.21 -0.57 -10.92
C MET A 535 6.95 -0.21 -12.21
N ILE A 536 6.25 0.43 -13.16
CA ILE A 536 6.80 0.78 -14.47
C ILE A 536 7.37 2.20 -14.38
N THR A 537 8.68 2.34 -14.54
CA THR A 537 9.39 3.63 -14.52
C THR A 537 9.57 4.20 -15.93
N GLN A 538 10.05 5.45 -16.03
CA GLN A 538 10.31 6.12 -17.31
C GLN A 538 11.22 5.31 -18.25
N ASP A 539 12.17 4.55 -17.72
CA ASP A 539 13.06 3.72 -18.54
C ASP A 539 12.39 2.45 -19.11
N THR A 540 11.20 2.11 -18.62
CA THR A 540 10.46 0.89 -19.01
C THR A 540 9.40 1.17 -20.09
N ILE A 541 9.05 2.44 -20.34
CA ILE A 541 8.05 2.84 -21.35
C ILE A 541 8.71 3.75 -22.39
N LEU A 542 8.08 3.89 -23.56
CA LEU A 542 8.43 4.83 -24.62
C LEU A 542 8.99 6.15 -24.07
N ARG A 543 10.21 6.47 -24.52
CA ARG A 543 10.92 7.72 -24.22
C ARG A 543 10.24 8.88 -24.95
N THR A 544 9.09 9.30 -24.44
CA THR A 544 8.37 10.51 -24.86
C THR A 544 8.08 11.38 -23.64
N THR A 545 8.06 12.70 -23.86
CA THR A 545 7.69 13.71 -22.86
C THR A 545 6.18 13.99 -22.84
N ASP A 546 5.42 13.41 -23.76
CA ASP A 546 3.99 13.65 -23.91
C ASP A 546 3.20 13.15 -22.68
N ALA A 547 1.93 13.54 -22.57
CA ALA A 547 1.08 13.09 -21.47
C ALA A 547 0.78 11.58 -21.57
N ILE A 548 0.48 10.98 -20.41
CA ILE A 548 -0.06 9.63 -20.28
C ILE A 548 -1.54 9.72 -19.95
N MET A 549 -2.40 8.97 -20.65
CA MET A 549 -3.80 8.83 -20.30
C MET A 549 -4.07 7.44 -19.70
N THR A 550 -4.95 7.37 -18.70
CA THR A 550 -5.36 6.12 -18.06
C THR A 550 -6.82 6.16 -17.62
N ASN A 551 -7.44 4.98 -17.49
CA ASN A 551 -8.72 4.82 -16.82
C ASN A 551 -8.60 4.40 -15.35
N SER A 552 -7.38 4.37 -14.80
CA SER A 552 -7.09 4.01 -13.42
C SER A 552 -6.96 5.25 -12.54
N GLY A 553 -7.83 5.39 -11.53
CA GLY A 553 -7.65 6.42 -10.49
C GLY A 553 -6.33 6.23 -9.71
N LYS A 554 -5.94 4.98 -9.45
CA LYS A 554 -4.67 4.64 -8.77
C LYS A 554 -3.45 5.07 -9.58
N TYR A 555 -3.45 4.84 -10.90
CA TYR A 555 -2.30 5.23 -11.73
C TYR A 555 -2.30 6.72 -12.06
N ALA A 556 -3.47 7.34 -12.24
CA ALA A 556 -3.55 8.79 -12.39
C ALA A 556 -2.99 9.54 -11.17
N HIS A 557 -3.11 8.97 -9.97
CA HIS A 557 -2.51 9.52 -8.75
C HIS A 557 -0.99 9.31 -8.66
N TYR A 558 -0.51 8.06 -8.78
CA TYR A 558 0.93 7.77 -8.60
C TYR A 558 1.79 8.11 -9.82
N GLY A 559 1.22 7.99 -11.02
CA GLY A 559 1.90 8.10 -12.30
C GLY A 559 2.73 9.38 -12.46
N PRO A 560 2.20 10.58 -12.15
CA PRO A 560 2.97 11.82 -12.24
C PRO A 560 4.28 11.79 -11.45
N GLY A 561 4.26 11.26 -10.22
CA GLY A 561 5.45 11.12 -9.38
C GLY A 561 6.40 10.03 -9.85
N LEU A 562 5.87 8.91 -10.37
CA LEU A 562 6.66 7.77 -10.82
C LEU A 562 7.36 8.00 -12.16
N THR A 563 6.75 8.78 -13.06
CA THR A 563 7.26 8.97 -14.42
C THR A 563 7.71 10.39 -14.72
N GLY A 564 7.39 11.36 -13.86
CA GLY A 564 7.65 12.79 -14.12
C GLY A 564 6.88 13.36 -15.31
N ARG A 565 5.82 12.68 -15.77
CA ARG A 565 5.04 13.07 -16.96
C ARG A 565 3.66 13.62 -16.56
N PRO A 566 3.04 14.45 -17.40
CA PRO A 566 1.66 14.87 -17.18
C PRO A 566 0.68 13.70 -17.39
N PHE A 567 -0.42 13.69 -16.63
CA PHE A 567 -1.45 12.64 -16.71
C PHE A 567 -2.83 13.19 -17.08
N TYR A 568 -3.59 12.35 -17.77
CA TYR A 568 -5.03 12.47 -17.97
C TYR A 568 -5.74 11.22 -17.45
N PHE A 569 -6.86 11.41 -16.79
CA PHE A 569 -7.76 10.37 -16.31
C PHE A 569 -9.08 10.42 -17.09
N GLY A 570 -9.61 9.26 -17.50
CA GLY A 570 -10.91 9.18 -18.16
C GLY A 570 -11.50 7.77 -18.25
N SER A 571 -12.59 7.61 -19.00
CA SER A 571 -13.22 6.30 -19.22
C SER A 571 -12.41 5.43 -20.18
N LEU A 572 -12.71 4.12 -20.20
CA LEU A 572 -12.09 3.21 -21.17
C LEU A 572 -12.40 3.63 -22.61
N ALA A 573 -13.65 4.04 -22.87
CA ALA A 573 -14.07 4.56 -24.17
C ALA A 573 -13.30 5.84 -24.53
N GLY A 574 -13.19 6.79 -23.60
CA GLY A 574 -12.42 8.02 -23.81
C GLY A 574 -10.94 7.75 -24.10
N CYS A 575 -10.34 6.74 -23.45
CA CYS A 575 -8.97 6.29 -23.75
C CYS A 575 -8.83 5.80 -25.20
N VAL A 576 -9.79 5.01 -25.70
CA VAL A 576 -9.80 4.54 -27.10
C VAL A 576 -10.03 5.70 -28.07
N ASP A 577 -10.90 6.65 -27.72
CA ASP A 577 -11.16 7.83 -28.54
C ASP A 577 -9.91 8.68 -28.75
N VAL A 578 -9.19 8.98 -27.67
CA VAL A 578 -7.91 9.70 -27.74
C VAL A 578 -6.88 8.91 -28.54
N ALA A 579 -6.81 7.58 -28.36
CA ALA A 579 -5.90 6.72 -29.11
C ALA A 579 -6.15 6.78 -30.63
N CYS A 580 -7.41 6.87 -31.06
CA CYS A 580 -7.77 6.95 -32.47
C CYS A 580 -7.57 8.36 -33.05
N GLN A 581 -7.87 9.40 -32.28
CA GLN A 581 -7.85 10.78 -32.75
C GLN A 581 -6.44 11.40 -32.76
N GLY A 582 -5.48 10.83 -32.01
CA GLY A 582 -4.16 11.46 -31.83
C GLY A 582 -4.23 12.77 -31.05
N GLY A 583 -5.27 12.93 -30.21
CA GLY A 583 -5.66 14.21 -29.61
C GLY A 583 -5.20 14.42 -28.17
N HIS A 584 -5.77 15.45 -27.54
CA HIS A 584 -5.55 15.80 -26.15
C HIS A 584 -6.57 15.10 -25.24
N GLY A 585 -6.12 14.62 -24.09
CA GLY A 585 -7.00 14.02 -23.07
C GLY A 585 -7.68 15.07 -22.17
N GLY A 586 -8.29 14.58 -21.08
CA GLY A 586 -8.81 15.44 -20.01
C GLY A 586 -10.19 16.06 -20.27
N VAL A 587 -10.91 15.57 -21.27
CA VAL A 587 -12.31 15.96 -21.50
C VAL A 587 -13.15 15.41 -20.35
N LYS A 588 -13.79 16.31 -19.59
CA LYS A 588 -14.69 15.94 -18.50
C LYS A 588 -15.90 15.17 -19.07
N PRO A 589 -16.31 14.03 -18.50
CA PRO A 589 -17.42 13.25 -19.02
C PRO A 589 -18.72 14.03 -18.85
N GLN A 590 -19.67 13.80 -19.76
CA GLN A 590 -20.92 14.56 -19.83
C GLN A 590 -21.74 14.47 -18.53
N TRP A 591 -21.71 13.32 -17.84
CA TRP A 591 -22.40 13.16 -16.57
C TRP A 591 -21.82 14.03 -15.45
N LEU A 592 -20.56 14.45 -15.54
CA LEU A 592 -19.88 15.31 -14.57
C LEU A 592 -19.83 16.78 -15.01
N ALA A 593 -20.12 17.07 -16.28
CA ALA A 593 -20.20 18.44 -16.78
C ALA A 593 -21.41 19.16 -16.15
N ASP A 594 -21.22 20.44 -15.84
CA ASP A 594 -22.33 21.29 -15.42
C ASP A 594 -23.34 21.35 -16.56
N ARG A 595 -24.63 21.09 -16.29
CA ARG A 595 -25.66 21.30 -17.30
C ARG A 595 -25.62 22.78 -17.69
N VAL A 596 -25.26 23.06 -18.95
CA VAL A 596 -25.49 24.37 -19.53
C VAL A 596 -27.02 24.54 -19.54
N ILE A 597 -27.53 25.38 -18.63
CA ILE A 597 -28.94 25.75 -18.56
C ILE A 597 -29.26 26.67 -19.73
#